data_AF-A0A2V5WH44-F1
#
_entry.id   AF-A0A2V5WH44-F1
#
_cell.length_a   1.000
_cell.length_b   1.000
_cell.length_c   1.000
_cell.angle_alpha   90.00
_cell.angle_beta   90.00
_cell.angle_gamma   90.00
#
_symmetry.space_group_name_H-M   'P 1'
#
loop_
_entity.id
_entity.type
_entity.pdbx_description
1 polymer ?
#
loop_
_entity_poly.entity_id
_entity_poly.type
_entity_poly.pdbx_seq_one_letter_code
_entity_poly.pdbx_strand_id
1 'polypeptide(L)'
;MSVGRLLEEGHYTHQRLNEGVSRKFLQTYLEMLDYSHLFFTQKDVDEMNAKYGSSIAGDVLLGTLKPAYEIYDLYTKRVDERVAKIKELLKQPIDFKSDAKIELSRQKAPWPKDEAEADQLWRGRITNELLQEHLSEHPIEPAPQLVARRYDRLSRNVHEQDKDEQVKLFLDALAQTYDPHSEYL
;
A
#
# COMPACT_ATOMS: atom_id res chain seq x y z
N MET A 1 -17.92 18.47 -15.96
CA MET A 1 -16.52 18.92 -15.71
C MET A 1 -15.83 17.76 -15.02
N SER A 2 -14.74 17.22 -15.58
CA SER A 2 -13.99 16.14 -14.90
C SER A 2 -13.11 16.73 -13.80
N VAL A 3 -12.89 16.00 -12.71
CA VAL A 3 -12.01 16.41 -11.60
C VAL A 3 -10.61 16.76 -12.12
N GLY A 4 -10.09 15.98 -13.06
CA GLY A 4 -8.79 16.28 -13.69
C GLY A 4 -8.75 17.66 -14.36
N ARG A 5 -9.85 18.13 -14.97
CA ARG A 5 -9.93 19.48 -15.57
C ARG A 5 -9.98 20.59 -14.53
N LEU A 6 -10.67 20.37 -13.41
CA LEU A 6 -10.68 21.33 -12.30
C LEU A 6 -9.30 21.46 -11.65
N LEU A 7 -8.54 20.36 -11.56
CA LEU A 7 -7.17 20.39 -11.06
C LEU A 7 -6.22 21.07 -12.06
N GLU A 8 -6.35 20.80 -13.37
CA GLU A 8 -5.52 21.43 -14.41
C GLU A 8 -5.77 22.94 -14.54
N GLU A 9 -7.02 23.38 -14.49
CA GLU A 9 -7.41 24.80 -14.61
C GLU A 9 -7.29 25.57 -13.28
N GLY A 10 -7.35 24.86 -12.14
CA GLY A 10 -7.41 25.45 -10.80
C GLY A 10 -6.12 25.40 -9.98
N HIS A 11 -5.13 24.55 -10.30
CA HIS A 11 -3.88 24.50 -9.54
C HIS A 11 -2.89 25.62 -9.93
N TYR A 12 -2.33 26.26 -8.90
CA TYR A 12 -1.38 27.38 -8.97
C TYR A 12 -0.12 27.07 -9.83
N THR A 13 0.27 25.79 -9.93
CA THR A 13 1.51 25.37 -10.61
C THR A 13 1.43 25.31 -12.14
N HIS A 14 0.23 25.37 -12.74
CA HIS A 14 0.02 25.29 -14.20
C HIS A 14 0.74 24.11 -14.89
N GLN A 15 1.05 23.04 -14.15
CA GLN A 15 1.76 21.89 -14.70
C GLN A 15 0.82 21.07 -15.59
N ARG A 16 1.14 21.05 -16.88
CA ARG A 16 0.45 20.17 -17.83
C ARG A 16 0.60 18.72 -17.41
N LEU A 17 -0.52 17.99 -17.43
CA LEU A 17 -0.53 16.55 -17.25
C LEU A 17 0.30 15.92 -18.38
N ASN A 18 1.47 15.41 -18.00
CA ASN A 18 2.47 14.85 -18.90
C ASN A 18 2.99 13.53 -18.32
N GLU A 19 3.87 12.84 -19.07
CA GLU A 19 4.44 11.57 -18.62
C GLU A 19 5.12 11.65 -17.24
N GLY A 20 5.80 12.74 -16.93
CA GLY A 20 6.41 12.95 -15.62
C GLY A 20 5.39 13.03 -14.48
N VAL A 21 4.27 13.74 -14.72
CA VAL A 21 3.14 13.81 -13.77
C VAL A 21 2.48 12.44 -13.65
N SER A 22 2.28 11.70 -14.75
CA SER A 22 1.75 10.33 -14.72
C SER A 22 2.60 9.40 -13.85
N ARG A 23 3.93 9.41 -14.01
CA ARG A 23 4.84 8.57 -13.22
C ARG A 23 4.78 8.93 -11.73
N LYS A 24 4.81 10.23 -11.42
CA LYS A 24 4.73 10.71 -10.03
C LYS A 24 3.38 10.36 -9.41
N PHE A 25 2.29 10.54 -10.14
CA PHE A 25 0.94 10.19 -9.69
C PHE A 25 0.82 8.70 -9.38
N LEU A 26 1.26 7.83 -10.31
CA LEU A 26 1.25 6.39 -10.06
C LEU A 26 2.08 6.03 -8.82
N GLN A 27 3.28 6.60 -8.69
CA GLN A 27 4.15 6.37 -7.54
C GLN A 27 3.46 6.78 -6.22
N THR A 28 2.89 7.99 -6.17
CA THR A 28 2.16 8.48 -5.00
C THR A 28 0.98 7.58 -4.64
N TYR A 29 0.24 7.08 -5.64
CA TYR A 29 -0.87 6.18 -5.38
C TYR A 29 -0.42 4.84 -4.79
N LEU A 30 0.65 4.25 -5.32
CA LEU A 30 1.24 3.02 -4.76
C LEU A 30 1.75 3.23 -3.33
N GLU A 31 2.37 4.37 -3.04
CA GLU A 31 2.85 4.75 -1.69
C GLU A 31 1.69 4.99 -0.71
N MET A 32 0.56 5.54 -1.16
CA MET A 32 -0.62 5.71 -0.31
C MET A 32 -1.27 4.37 0.07
N LEU A 33 -1.24 3.40 -0.85
CA LEU A 33 -1.73 2.04 -0.58
C LEU A 33 -0.77 1.24 0.31
N ASP A 34 0.53 1.30 0.03
CA ASP A 34 1.53 0.47 0.69
C ASP A 34 2.71 1.31 1.19
N TYR A 35 2.44 2.23 2.12
CA TYR A 35 3.41 3.20 2.63
C TYR A 35 4.70 2.61 3.23
N SER A 36 4.64 1.38 3.74
CA SER A 36 5.81 0.68 4.30
C SER A 36 6.44 -0.33 3.33
N HIS A 37 5.96 -0.38 2.09
CA HIS A 37 6.48 -1.23 1.02
C HIS A 37 6.53 -2.71 1.45
N LEU A 38 5.41 -3.20 1.98
CA LEU A 38 5.26 -4.54 2.55
C LEU A 38 4.40 -5.46 1.70
N PHE A 39 3.45 -4.92 0.94
CA PHE A 39 2.44 -5.72 0.26
C PHE A 39 2.77 -5.92 -1.21
N PHE A 40 3.12 -4.86 -1.93
CA PHE A 40 3.54 -5.00 -3.32
C PHE A 40 4.94 -5.60 -3.41
N THR A 41 5.20 -6.31 -4.50
CA THR A 41 6.55 -6.65 -4.94
C THR A 41 7.04 -5.62 -5.96
N GLN A 42 8.36 -5.53 -6.15
CA GLN A 42 8.95 -4.70 -7.20
C GLN A 42 8.41 -5.11 -8.58
N LYS A 43 8.17 -6.40 -8.80
CA LYS A 43 7.55 -6.89 -10.02
C LYS A 43 6.14 -6.30 -10.23
N ASP A 44 5.32 -6.23 -9.19
CA ASP A 44 3.99 -5.61 -9.27
C ASP A 44 4.10 -4.12 -9.64
N VAL A 45 5.01 -3.41 -8.97
CA VAL A 45 5.28 -1.99 -9.22
C VAL A 45 5.76 -1.77 -10.66
N ASP A 46 6.65 -2.60 -11.16
CA ASP A 46 7.18 -2.52 -12.53
C ASP A 46 6.06 -2.79 -13.57
N GLU A 47 5.19 -3.77 -13.32
CA GLU A 47 4.04 -4.07 -14.18
C GLU A 47 3.06 -2.89 -14.23
N MET A 48 2.76 -2.25 -13.09
CA MET A 48 1.90 -1.07 -13.05
C MET A 48 2.55 0.13 -13.73
N ASN A 49 3.86 0.32 -13.56
CA ASN A 49 4.61 1.36 -14.25
C ASN A 49 4.61 1.17 -15.77
N ALA A 50 4.78 -0.06 -16.25
CA ALA A 50 4.72 -0.38 -17.67
C ALA A 50 3.32 -0.12 -18.26
N LYS A 51 2.27 -0.38 -17.47
CA LYS A 51 0.89 -0.27 -17.92
C LYS A 51 0.33 1.16 -17.88
N TYR A 52 0.66 1.91 -16.83
CA TYR A 52 0.01 3.19 -16.51
C TYR A 52 0.98 4.36 -16.34
N GLY A 53 2.27 4.10 -16.16
CA GLY A 53 3.25 5.11 -15.78
C GLY A 53 3.32 6.30 -16.74
N SER A 54 2.99 6.12 -18.02
CA SER A 54 2.98 7.23 -18.98
C SER A 54 1.61 7.87 -19.24
N SER A 55 0.50 7.18 -18.95
CA SER A 55 -0.85 7.59 -19.38
C SER A 55 -1.81 7.98 -18.25
N ILE A 56 -1.55 7.54 -17.01
CA ILE A 56 -2.54 7.58 -15.92
C ILE A 56 -3.13 8.97 -15.67
N ALA A 57 -2.32 10.02 -15.80
CA ALA A 57 -2.76 11.41 -15.66
C ALA A 57 -3.74 11.83 -16.78
N GLY A 58 -3.45 11.43 -18.03
CA GLY A 58 -4.31 11.68 -19.18
C GLY A 58 -5.59 10.83 -19.14
N ASP A 59 -5.51 9.60 -18.67
CA ASP A 59 -6.67 8.71 -18.52
C ASP A 59 -7.71 9.32 -17.58
N VAL A 60 -7.29 9.92 -16.47
CA VAL A 60 -8.18 10.62 -15.52
C VAL A 60 -8.85 11.84 -16.13
N LEU A 61 -8.14 12.64 -16.95
CA LEU A 61 -8.75 13.78 -17.66
C LEU A 61 -9.90 13.36 -18.55
N LEU A 62 -9.73 12.22 -19.23
CA LEU A 62 -10.71 11.60 -20.10
C LEU A 62 -11.84 10.88 -19.34
N GLY A 63 -11.81 10.91 -18.00
CA GLY A 63 -12.81 10.28 -17.14
C GLY A 63 -12.61 8.77 -16.96
N THR A 64 -11.43 8.24 -17.31
CA THR A 64 -11.11 6.83 -17.15
C THR A 64 -10.48 6.60 -15.76
N LEU A 65 -11.23 5.93 -14.89
CA LEU A 65 -10.80 5.57 -13.53
C LEU A 65 -10.34 4.11 -13.41
N LYS A 66 -10.19 3.42 -14.54
CA LYS A 66 -9.74 2.03 -14.60
C LYS A 66 -8.45 1.74 -13.81
N PRO A 67 -7.41 2.61 -13.84
CA PRO A 67 -6.19 2.39 -13.06
C PRO A 67 -6.43 2.35 -11.55
N ALA A 68 -7.38 3.14 -11.03
CA ALA A 68 -7.73 3.15 -9.61
C ALA A 68 -8.17 1.75 -9.16
N TYR A 69 -9.14 1.18 -9.86
CA TYR A 69 -9.71 -0.12 -9.51
C TYR A 69 -8.71 -1.27 -9.70
N GLU A 70 -7.99 -1.31 -10.82
CA GLU A 70 -7.09 -2.45 -11.08
C GLU A 70 -5.88 -2.50 -10.13
N ILE A 71 -5.33 -1.34 -9.75
CA ILE A 71 -4.24 -1.29 -8.77
C ILE A 71 -4.77 -1.60 -7.37
N TYR A 72 -5.96 -1.12 -7.01
CA TYR A 72 -6.58 -1.45 -5.73
C TYR A 72 -6.94 -2.94 -5.61
N ASP A 73 -7.41 -3.56 -6.68
CA ASP A 73 -7.67 -5.00 -6.75
C ASP A 73 -6.37 -5.81 -6.55
N LEU A 74 -5.27 -5.36 -7.16
CA LEU A 74 -3.95 -5.96 -6.96
C LEU A 74 -3.49 -5.82 -5.49
N TYR A 75 -3.66 -4.64 -4.91
CA TYR A 75 -3.34 -4.40 -3.49
C TYR A 75 -4.14 -5.34 -2.58
N THR A 76 -5.45 -5.41 -2.78
CA THR A 76 -6.35 -6.29 -2.03
C THR A 76 -5.91 -7.74 -2.10
N LYS A 77 -5.58 -8.21 -3.30
CA LYS A 77 -5.05 -9.56 -3.51
C LYS A 77 -3.76 -9.80 -2.73
N ARG A 78 -2.80 -8.87 -2.77
CA ARG A 78 -1.53 -8.98 -2.03
C ARG A 78 -1.74 -8.98 -0.51
N VAL A 79 -2.67 -8.17 -0.02
CA VAL A 79 -3.07 -8.18 1.39
C VAL A 79 -3.62 -9.54 1.78
N ASP A 80 -4.54 -10.13 1.00
CA ASP A 80 -5.13 -11.43 1.31
C ASP A 80 -4.12 -12.58 1.30
N GLU A 81 -3.28 -12.63 0.26
CA GLU A 81 -2.17 -13.58 0.16
C GLU A 81 -1.25 -13.48 1.39
N ARG A 82 -0.98 -12.25 1.82
CA ARG A 82 -0.13 -11.99 2.98
C ARG A 82 -0.79 -12.40 4.28
N VAL A 83 -2.05 -12.05 4.51
CA VAL A 83 -2.79 -12.42 5.72
C VAL A 83 -2.88 -13.94 5.85
N ALA A 84 -3.09 -14.66 4.74
CA ALA A 84 -3.06 -16.13 4.74
C ALA A 84 -1.69 -16.68 5.19
N LYS A 85 -0.58 -16.16 4.64
CA LYS A 85 0.78 -16.56 5.05
C LYS A 85 1.07 -16.24 6.53
N ILE A 86 0.62 -15.08 7.02
CA ILE A 86 0.77 -14.70 8.43
C ILE A 86 0.03 -15.70 9.33
N LYS A 87 -1.21 -16.09 8.99
CA LYS A 87 -1.95 -17.09 9.77
C LYS A 87 -1.23 -18.43 9.86
N GLU A 88 -0.59 -18.87 8.78
CA GLU A 88 0.21 -20.10 8.80
C GLU A 88 1.49 -19.94 9.65
N LEU A 89 2.14 -18.78 9.59
CA LEU A 89 3.30 -18.47 10.43
C LEU A 89 2.95 -18.48 11.92
N LEU A 90 1.80 -17.91 12.30
CA LEU A 90 1.35 -17.80 13.69
C LEU A 90 1.00 -19.15 14.35
N LYS A 91 0.82 -20.23 13.55
CA LYS A 91 0.63 -21.59 14.06
C LYS A 91 1.94 -22.27 14.46
N GLN A 92 3.08 -21.73 14.04
CA GLN A 92 4.40 -22.28 14.30
C GLN A 92 5.00 -21.66 15.57
N PRO A 93 5.80 -22.42 16.35
CA PRO A 93 6.54 -21.83 17.44
C PRO A 93 7.57 -20.82 16.89
N ILE A 94 7.62 -19.64 17.49
CA ILE A 94 8.62 -18.62 17.14
C ILE A 94 9.77 -18.68 18.14
N ASP A 95 10.99 -18.74 17.62
CA ASP A 95 12.21 -18.65 18.41
C ASP A 95 12.68 -17.20 18.48
N PHE A 96 12.76 -16.65 19.69
CA PHE A 96 13.25 -15.29 19.95
C PHE A 96 14.74 -15.23 20.28
N LYS A 97 15.48 -16.35 20.18
CA LYS A 97 16.91 -16.42 20.53
C LYS A 97 17.85 -15.97 19.41
N SER A 98 17.33 -15.62 18.24
CA SER A 98 18.15 -15.13 17.11
C SER A 98 18.61 -13.68 17.31
N ASP A 99 19.73 -13.31 16.72
CA ASP A 99 20.25 -11.93 16.60
C ASP A 99 19.72 -11.17 15.38
N ALA A 100 18.60 -11.64 14.81
CA ALA A 100 17.97 -11.07 13.63
C ALA A 100 17.59 -9.60 13.87
N LYS A 101 17.83 -8.76 12.85
CA LYS A 101 17.46 -7.35 12.85
C LYS A 101 16.34 -7.12 11.87
N ILE A 102 15.46 -6.19 12.21
CA ILE A 102 14.38 -5.75 11.33
C ILE A 102 14.43 -4.24 11.19
N GLU A 103 14.04 -3.76 10.01
CA GLU A 103 13.85 -2.35 9.73
C GLU A 103 12.39 -1.99 9.99
N LEU A 104 12.14 -1.15 11.00
CA LEU A 104 10.78 -0.74 11.37
C LEU A 104 10.21 0.33 10.44
N SER A 105 11.04 1.27 9.99
CA SER A 105 10.63 2.36 9.09
C SER A 105 11.10 2.05 7.67
N ARG A 106 10.16 1.59 6.84
CA ARG A 106 10.44 1.15 5.46
C ARG A 106 9.93 2.10 4.38
N GLN A 107 9.53 3.31 4.76
CA GLN A 107 8.98 4.32 3.85
C GLN A 107 9.94 4.71 2.71
N LYS A 108 11.25 4.50 2.92
CA LYS A 108 12.30 4.76 1.92
C LYS A 108 12.98 3.48 1.42
N ALA A 109 12.55 2.32 1.91
CA ALA A 109 13.08 1.04 1.48
C ALA A 109 12.51 0.71 0.10
N PRO A 110 13.21 -0.06 -0.75
CA PRO A 110 12.59 -0.59 -1.96
C PRO A 110 11.47 -1.58 -1.59
N TRP A 111 10.50 -1.73 -2.50
CA TRP A 111 9.59 -2.88 -2.45
C TRP A 111 10.39 -4.18 -2.54
N PRO A 112 9.96 -5.25 -1.85
CA PRO A 112 10.60 -6.55 -1.96
C PRO A 112 10.64 -6.98 -3.43
N LYS A 113 11.79 -7.47 -3.89
CA LYS A 113 11.97 -7.87 -5.29
C LYS A 113 10.95 -8.92 -5.73
N ASP A 114 10.65 -9.86 -4.85
CA ASP A 114 9.78 -11.00 -5.09
C ASP A 114 9.11 -11.49 -3.80
N GLU A 115 8.29 -12.54 -3.95
CA GLU A 115 7.58 -13.18 -2.84
C GLU A 115 8.49 -13.72 -1.74
N ALA A 116 9.68 -14.22 -2.10
CA ALA A 116 10.59 -14.81 -1.11
C ALA A 116 11.19 -13.72 -0.22
N GLU A 117 11.57 -12.58 -0.79
CA GLU A 117 12.01 -11.41 -0.03
C GLU A 117 10.86 -10.85 0.83
N ALA A 118 9.66 -10.74 0.27
CA ALA A 118 8.48 -10.33 1.03
C ALA A 118 8.20 -11.27 2.22
N ASP A 119 8.33 -12.59 2.03
CA ASP A 119 8.16 -13.58 3.10
C ASP A 119 9.16 -13.41 4.24
N GLN A 120 10.41 -13.10 3.93
CA GLN A 120 11.43 -12.82 4.94
C GLN A 120 11.12 -11.53 5.72
N LEU A 121 10.74 -10.45 5.01
CA LEU A 121 10.36 -9.18 5.64
C LEU A 121 9.20 -9.38 6.62
N TRP A 122 8.16 -10.07 6.18
CA TRP A 122 6.98 -10.34 7.01
C TRP A 122 7.29 -11.27 8.17
N ARG A 123 8.14 -12.28 7.98
CA ARG A 123 8.59 -13.13 9.09
C ARG A 123 9.26 -12.31 10.18
N GLY A 124 10.16 -11.40 9.81
CA GLY A 124 10.82 -10.49 10.74
C GLY A 124 9.81 -9.59 11.46
N ARG A 125 8.90 -8.96 10.70
CA ARG A 125 7.86 -8.08 11.26
C ARG A 125 6.96 -8.81 12.27
N ILE A 126 6.43 -9.98 11.91
CA ILE A 126 5.56 -10.78 12.78
C ILE A 126 6.31 -11.29 14.01
N THR A 127 7.57 -11.69 13.85
CA THR A 127 8.42 -12.07 14.98
C THR A 127 8.60 -10.91 15.96
N ASN A 128 8.87 -9.70 15.47
CA ASN A 128 8.96 -8.52 16.32
C ASN A 128 7.63 -8.16 16.99
N GLU A 129 6.51 -8.22 16.27
CA GLU A 129 5.19 -7.96 16.87
C GLU A 129 4.90 -8.97 17.99
N LEU A 130 5.16 -10.26 17.77
CA LEU A 130 4.99 -11.27 18.81
C LEU A 130 5.94 -11.08 19.99
N LEU A 131 7.18 -10.65 19.74
CA LEU A 131 8.13 -10.31 20.80
C LEU A 131 7.64 -9.11 21.62
N GLN A 132 7.13 -8.06 20.98
CA GLN A 132 6.57 -6.89 21.67
C GLN A 132 5.40 -7.28 22.57
N GLU A 133 4.49 -8.12 22.06
CA GLU A 133 3.37 -8.61 22.87
C GLU A 133 3.84 -9.56 23.99
N HIS A 134 4.88 -10.36 23.76
CA HIS A 134 5.47 -11.22 24.79
C HIS A 134 6.14 -10.43 25.92
N LEU A 135 6.73 -9.28 25.61
CA LEU A 135 7.35 -8.37 26.57
C LEU A 135 6.33 -7.46 27.28
N SER A 136 5.06 -7.49 26.88
CA SER A 136 4.01 -6.69 27.50
C SER A 136 3.71 -7.17 28.92
N GLU A 137 3.68 -6.24 29.88
CA GLU A 137 3.39 -6.52 31.28
C GLU A 137 1.90 -6.86 31.53
N HIS A 138 1.02 -6.52 30.58
CA HIS A 138 -0.44 -6.66 30.69
C HIS A 138 -1.07 -7.27 29.44
N PRO A 139 -0.81 -8.57 29.13
CA PRO A 139 -1.39 -9.22 27.97
C PRO A 139 -2.91 -9.43 28.17
N ILE A 140 -3.71 -8.92 27.23
CA ILE A 140 -5.17 -9.05 27.24
C ILE A 140 -5.60 -10.40 26.63
N GLU A 141 -4.78 -10.95 25.73
CA GLU A 141 -4.98 -12.23 25.06
C GLU A 141 -3.62 -12.81 24.58
N PRO A 142 -3.56 -14.08 24.15
CA PRO A 142 -2.32 -14.65 23.60
C PRO A 142 -1.81 -13.88 22.38
N ALA A 143 -0.50 -13.57 22.35
CA ALA A 143 0.12 -12.78 21.29
C ALA A 143 -0.23 -13.24 19.85
N PRO A 144 -0.21 -14.54 19.51
CA PRO A 144 -0.62 -14.98 18.16
C PRO A 144 -2.08 -14.67 17.81
N GLN A 145 -2.99 -14.70 18.78
CA GLN A 145 -4.41 -14.40 18.56
C GLN A 145 -4.61 -12.90 18.30
N LEU A 146 -3.92 -12.05 19.05
CA LEU A 146 -3.95 -10.60 18.87
C LEU A 146 -3.40 -10.19 17.49
N VAL A 147 -2.24 -10.75 17.12
CA VAL A 147 -1.61 -10.49 15.82
C VAL A 147 -2.51 -10.99 14.68
N ALA A 148 -3.07 -12.20 14.78
CA ALA A 148 -4.03 -12.70 13.78
C ALA A 148 -5.23 -11.76 13.60
N ARG A 149 -5.85 -11.32 14.71
CA ARG A 149 -6.98 -10.39 14.70
C ARG A 149 -6.64 -9.05 14.05
N ARG A 150 -5.44 -8.52 14.30
CA ARG A 150 -4.95 -7.27 13.68
C ARG A 150 -4.95 -7.38 12.16
N TYR A 151 -4.42 -8.47 11.63
CA TYR A 151 -4.33 -8.70 10.18
C TYR A 151 -5.67 -9.11 9.55
N ASP A 152 -6.55 -9.80 10.29
CA ASP A 152 -7.94 -10.03 9.86
C ASP A 152 -8.74 -8.73 9.76
N ARG A 153 -8.52 -7.79 10.69
CA ARG A 153 -9.12 -6.46 10.61
C ARG A 153 -8.57 -5.67 9.43
N LEU A 154 -7.26 -5.75 9.18
CA LEU A 154 -6.66 -5.10 8.02
C LEU A 154 -7.29 -5.59 6.71
N SER A 155 -7.32 -6.91 6.47
CA SER A 155 -7.94 -7.46 5.25
C SER A 155 -9.41 -7.08 5.13
N ARG A 156 -10.19 -7.15 6.23
CA ARG A 156 -11.59 -6.68 6.22
C ARG A 156 -11.73 -5.21 5.85
N ASN A 157 -10.94 -4.31 6.44
CA ASN A 157 -11.00 -2.89 6.12
C ASN A 157 -10.70 -2.63 4.63
N VAL A 158 -9.74 -3.37 4.04
CA VAL A 158 -9.41 -3.25 2.62
C VAL A 158 -10.57 -3.71 1.72
N HIS A 159 -11.29 -4.77 2.11
CA HIS A 159 -12.47 -5.27 1.40
C HIS A 159 -13.73 -4.42 1.60
N GLU A 160 -13.83 -3.71 2.72
CA GLU A 160 -14.96 -2.82 3.04
C GLU A 160 -14.91 -1.50 2.25
N GLN A 161 -13.75 -1.14 1.67
CA GLN A 161 -13.65 0.05 0.82
C GLN A 161 -14.47 -0.11 -0.45
N ASP A 162 -15.50 0.72 -0.58
CA ASP A 162 -16.31 0.78 -1.78
C ASP A 162 -15.57 1.50 -2.94
N LYS A 163 -16.22 1.52 -4.11
CA LYS A 163 -15.64 2.14 -5.31
C LYS A 163 -15.45 3.65 -5.19
N ASP A 164 -16.31 4.33 -4.44
CA ASP A 164 -16.23 5.78 -4.27
C ASP A 164 -15.04 6.14 -3.38
N GLU A 165 -14.77 5.35 -2.33
CA GLU A 165 -13.57 5.48 -1.51
C GLU A 165 -12.29 5.20 -2.29
N GLN A 166 -12.28 4.16 -3.15
CA GLN A 166 -11.13 3.85 -4.00
C GLN A 166 -10.83 4.99 -4.98
N VAL A 167 -11.87 5.59 -5.57
CA VAL A 167 -11.73 6.77 -6.43
C VAL A 167 -11.24 7.97 -5.63
N LYS A 168 -11.77 8.20 -4.43
CA LYS A 168 -11.31 9.29 -3.58
C LYS A 168 -9.81 9.18 -3.30
N LEU A 169 -9.35 8.01 -2.83
CA LEU A 169 -7.94 7.76 -2.58
C LEU A 169 -7.07 8.00 -3.81
N PHE A 170 -7.57 7.60 -4.98
CA PHE A 170 -6.88 7.80 -6.25
C PHE A 170 -6.80 9.28 -6.66
N LEU A 171 -7.88 10.05 -6.44
CA LEU A 171 -7.88 11.49 -6.72
C LEU A 171 -7.07 12.27 -5.69
N ASP A 172 -7.00 11.82 -4.44
CA ASP A 172 -6.11 12.34 -3.41
C ASP A 172 -4.64 12.18 -3.83
N ALA A 173 -4.26 11.02 -4.38
CA ALA A 173 -2.92 10.80 -4.92
C ALA A 173 -2.60 11.76 -6.10
N LEU A 174 -3.58 12.03 -6.96
CA LEU A 174 -3.42 13.02 -8.03
C LEU A 174 -3.22 14.43 -7.45
N ALA A 175 -4.02 14.82 -6.46
CA ALA A 175 -3.89 16.12 -5.80
C ALA A 175 -2.51 16.29 -5.13
N GLN A 176 -2.06 15.28 -4.38
CA GLN A 176 -0.74 15.27 -3.72
C GLN A 176 0.44 15.30 -4.69
N THR A 177 0.23 14.85 -5.93
CA THR A 177 1.23 14.96 -7.00
C THR A 177 1.58 16.43 -7.30
N TYR A 178 0.59 17.32 -7.20
CA TYR A 178 0.76 18.75 -7.43
C TYR A 178 1.25 19.51 -6.19
N ASP A 179 0.72 19.19 -5.01
CA ASP A 179 1.11 19.78 -3.73
C ASP A 179 0.82 18.77 -2.59
N PRO A 180 1.81 18.43 -1.74
CA PRO A 180 1.66 17.42 -0.67
C PRO A 180 0.58 17.75 0.38
N HIS A 181 0.05 18.97 0.41
CA HIS A 181 -1.04 19.37 1.30
C HIS A 181 -2.41 19.46 0.59
N SER A 182 -2.49 19.10 -0.69
CA SER A 182 -3.76 19.09 -1.42
C SER A 182 -4.52 17.79 -1.22
N GLU A 183 -5.82 17.92 -0.96
CA GLU A 183 -6.76 16.82 -0.76
C GLU A 183 -7.98 16.98 -1.67
N TYR A 184 -8.54 15.87 -2.14
CA TYR A 184 -9.81 15.79 -2.84
C TYR A 184 -10.94 15.61 -1.80
N LEU A 185 -11.85 16.59 -1.75
CA LEU A 185 -13.01 16.63 -0.84
C LEU A 185 -14.29 16.10 -1.50
#